data_AF-A0A524CDG6-F1
#
_entry.id   AF-A0A524CDG6-F1
#
_cell.length_a   1.000
_cell.length_b   1.000
_cell.length_c   1.000
_cell.angle_alpha   90.00
_cell.angle_beta   90.00
_cell.angle_gamma   90.00
#
_symmetry.space_group_name_H-M   'P 1'
#
loop_
_entity.id
_entity.type
_entity.pdbx_description
1 polymer ?
#
loop_
_entity_poly.entity_id
_entity_poly.type
_entity_poly.pdbx_seq_one_letter_code
_entity_poly.pdbx_strand_id
1 'polypeptide(L)'
;MSFNIYMIRGGTFGFDFNIKLIITIVTLLICIYDWRTKKRKDYFYIFIIGTIFWVCVETVLQLVGTRDMGTNYLFGIEIPLLVSIPLQAVSEASFVAVLGIFIGERLLLRKKESRNRDTIEALIAVIGFISLELITIFLIDGIKIPNVGGEVPSRRNMFTIPSITFLAIMVLIDVVWLIKTNKEFRKRGYAIIIGMLFIAITFTLGGFLSGNRWIEVGTPLLYERAPPLIEFVALSYDAVVEITLAYVPYLAIPCFLGWIKKRDINKDT
;
A
#
# COMPACT_ATOMS: atom_id res chain seq x y z
N MET A 1 -27.77 18.04 8.70
CA MET A 1 -26.38 18.25 8.24
C MET A 1 -25.76 16.89 7.95
N SER A 2 -25.31 16.63 6.74
CA SER A 2 -24.51 15.43 6.44
C SER A 2 -23.11 15.64 6.99
N PHE A 3 -22.76 14.94 8.07
CA PHE A 3 -21.40 14.92 8.58
C PHE A 3 -20.50 14.17 7.59
N ASN A 4 -19.46 14.82 7.09
CA ASN A 4 -18.45 14.17 6.27
C ASN A 4 -17.33 13.65 7.17
N ILE A 5 -16.73 12.53 6.79
CA ILE A 5 -15.58 11.92 7.49
C ILE A 5 -14.34 12.19 6.65
N TYR A 6 -13.37 12.87 7.26
CA TYR A 6 -12.12 13.25 6.63
C TYR A 6 -10.96 12.51 7.28
N MET A 7 -10.10 11.93 6.45
CA MET A 7 -8.81 11.44 6.89
C MET A 7 -7.78 12.54 6.73
N ILE A 8 -7.07 12.83 7.81
CA ILE A 8 -5.89 13.68 7.78
C ILE A 8 -4.66 12.81 7.61
N ARG A 9 -3.78 13.21 6.70
CA ARG A 9 -2.51 12.53 6.42
C ARG A 9 -1.39 13.56 6.38
N GLY A 10 -0.43 13.41 7.29
CA GLY A 10 0.84 14.10 7.35
C GLY A 10 2.00 13.11 7.44
N GLY A 11 3.21 13.64 7.61
CA GLY A 11 4.44 12.85 7.77
C GLY A 11 5.28 12.74 6.50
N THR A 12 6.60 12.62 6.66
CA THR A 12 7.58 12.68 5.56
C THR A 12 7.46 11.55 4.55
N PHE A 13 6.92 10.40 4.93
CA PHE A 13 6.71 9.27 4.01
C PHE A 13 5.87 9.63 2.77
N GLY A 14 4.90 10.54 2.93
CA GLY A 14 4.07 11.03 1.81
C GLY A 14 4.73 12.12 0.95
N PHE A 15 5.78 12.78 1.45
CA PHE A 15 6.33 14.00 0.84
C PHE A 15 7.75 13.84 0.30
N ASP A 16 8.62 13.07 0.95
CA ASP A 16 10.04 12.99 0.59
C ASP A 16 10.30 12.02 -0.57
N PHE A 17 10.68 12.56 -1.74
CA PHE A 17 11.00 11.77 -2.92
C PHE A 17 12.31 10.97 -2.84
N ASN A 18 13.22 11.30 -1.91
CA ASN A 18 14.41 10.48 -1.65
C ASN A 18 13.99 9.16 -1.02
N ILE A 19 13.08 9.19 -0.04
CA ILE A 19 12.52 7.98 0.59
C ILE A 19 11.78 7.15 -0.46
N LYS A 20 10.98 7.79 -1.34
CA LYS A 20 10.25 7.09 -2.41
C LYS A 20 11.19 6.42 -3.41
N LEU A 21 12.32 7.05 -3.75
CA LEU A 21 13.35 6.44 -4.58
C LEU A 21 13.98 5.22 -3.88
N ILE A 22 14.34 5.33 -2.61
CA ILE A 22 14.89 4.21 -1.82
C ILE A 22 13.90 3.04 -1.80
N ILE A 23 12.62 3.31 -1.51
CA ILE A 23 11.55 2.30 -1.53
C ILE A 23 11.43 1.65 -2.91
N THR A 24 11.52 2.45 -3.99
CA THR A 24 11.50 1.94 -5.36
C THR A 24 12.65 0.96 -5.62
N ILE A 25 13.87 1.33 -5.21
CA ILE A 25 15.06 0.47 -5.35
C ILE A 25 14.87 -0.82 -4.54
N VAL A 26 14.45 -0.73 -3.27
CA VAL A 26 14.19 -1.89 -2.41
C VAL A 26 13.13 -2.82 -3.03
N THR A 27 12.06 -2.26 -3.56
CA THR A 27 10.99 -3.02 -4.22
C THR A 27 11.52 -3.81 -5.43
N LEU A 28 12.34 -3.16 -6.27
CA LEU A 28 12.98 -3.82 -7.41
C LEU A 28 13.95 -4.91 -6.97
N LEU A 29 14.74 -4.68 -5.90
CA LEU A 29 15.63 -5.69 -5.34
C LEU A 29 14.87 -6.92 -4.84
N ILE A 30 13.71 -6.74 -4.20
CA ILE A 30 12.83 -7.85 -3.80
C ILE A 30 12.33 -8.63 -5.03
N CYS A 31 11.94 -7.94 -6.10
CA CYS A 31 11.52 -8.58 -7.35
C CYS A 31 12.66 -9.37 -8.00
N ILE A 32 13.86 -8.79 -8.08
CA ILE A 32 15.07 -9.44 -8.60
C ILE A 32 15.43 -10.66 -7.75
N TYR A 33 15.38 -10.52 -6.43
CA TYR A 33 15.66 -11.61 -5.49
C TYR A 33 14.71 -12.79 -5.69
N ASP A 34 13.40 -12.55 -5.77
CA ASP A 34 12.41 -13.61 -6.00
C ASP A 34 12.60 -14.26 -7.38
N TRP A 35 12.92 -13.48 -8.42
CA TRP A 35 13.21 -14.01 -9.74
C TRP A 35 14.46 -14.91 -9.76
N ARG A 36 15.54 -14.49 -9.08
CA ARG A 36 16.78 -15.28 -9.04
C ARG A 36 16.63 -16.56 -8.23
N THR A 37 15.93 -16.50 -7.10
CA THR A 37 15.82 -17.61 -6.14
C THR A 37 14.69 -18.59 -6.44
N LYS A 38 13.51 -18.11 -6.84
CA LYS A 38 12.32 -18.93 -7.10
C LYS A 38 12.02 -19.09 -8.60
N LYS A 39 12.86 -18.52 -9.49
CA LYS A 39 12.80 -18.66 -10.96
C LYS A 39 11.47 -18.26 -11.60
N ARG A 40 10.78 -17.28 -11.01
CA ARG A 40 9.50 -16.76 -11.50
C ARG A 40 9.53 -15.23 -11.61
N LYS A 41 8.61 -14.67 -12.40
CA LYS A 41 8.52 -13.20 -12.62
C LYS A 41 7.27 -12.57 -11.99
N ASP A 42 6.55 -13.33 -11.17
CA ASP A 42 5.28 -12.92 -10.59
C ASP A 42 5.35 -11.55 -9.90
N TYR A 43 6.42 -11.28 -9.16
CA TYR A 43 6.56 -10.04 -8.39
C TYR A 43 6.81 -8.84 -9.30
N PHE A 44 7.49 -9.04 -10.44
CA PHE A 44 7.60 -8.02 -11.47
C PHE A 44 6.24 -7.71 -12.10
N TYR A 45 5.39 -8.71 -12.34
CA TYR A 45 4.05 -8.45 -12.89
C TYR A 45 3.16 -7.67 -11.91
N ILE A 46 3.22 -8.03 -10.61
CA ILE A 46 2.52 -7.29 -9.55
C ILE A 46 3.04 -5.84 -9.48
N PHE A 47 4.36 -5.67 -9.50
CA PHE A 47 5.00 -4.36 -9.51
C PHE A 47 4.56 -3.51 -10.71
N ILE A 48 4.57 -4.06 -11.92
CA ILE A 48 4.20 -3.33 -13.14
C ILE A 48 2.72 -2.95 -13.11
N ILE A 49 1.82 -3.88 -12.82
CA ILE A 49 0.38 -3.60 -12.78
C ILE A 49 0.04 -2.60 -11.68
N GLY A 50 0.57 -2.78 -10.47
CA GLY A 50 0.36 -1.81 -9.39
C GLY A 50 0.86 -0.43 -9.75
N THR A 51 2.02 -0.33 -10.41
CA THR A 51 2.61 0.96 -10.79
C THR A 51 1.78 1.65 -11.86
N ILE A 52 1.43 0.94 -12.94
CA ILE A 52 0.61 1.51 -14.02
C ILE A 52 -0.73 2.00 -13.47
N PHE A 53 -1.37 1.18 -12.65
CA PHE A 53 -2.67 1.50 -12.10
C PHE A 53 -2.62 2.73 -11.20
N TRP A 54 -1.65 2.80 -10.29
CA TRP A 54 -1.52 3.94 -9.39
C TRP A 54 -1.01 5.20 -10.11
N VAL A 55 -0.19 5.07 -11.15
CA VAL A 55 0.16 6.21 -12.04
C VAL A 55 -1.11 6.79 -12.65
N CYS A 56 -2.04 5.96 -13.14
CA CYS A 56 -3.32 6.44 -13.67
C CYS A 56 -4.15 7.15 -12.59
N VAL A 57 -4.27 6.57 -11.40
CA VAL A 57 -4.99 7.19 -10.26
C VAL A 57 -4.38 8.54 -9.91
N GLU A 58 -3.07 8.59 -9.71
CA GLU A 58 -2.36 9.80 -9.31
C GLU A 58 -2.45 10.87 -10.40
N THR A 59 -2.34 10.51 -11.67
CA THR A 59 -2.52 11.44 -12.80
C THR A 59 -3.92 12.07 -12.77
N VAL A 60 -4.97 11.27 -12.53
CA VAL A 60 -6.34 11.79 -12.41
C VAL A 60 -6.47 12.73 -11.21
N LEU A 61 -5.92 12.36 -10.05
CA LEU A 61 -5.99 13.20 -8.84
C LEU A 61 -5.31 14.56 -9.03
N GLN A 62 -4.17 14.57 -9.74
CA GLN A 62 -3.42 15.79 -10.11
C GLN A 62 -4.22 16.64 -11.10
N LEU A 63 -4.79 16.03 -12.15
CA LEU A 63 -5.59 16.74 -13.16
C LEU A 63 -6.86 17.37 -12.57
N VAL A 64 -7.47 16.74 -11.56
CA VAL A 64 -8.67 17.26 -10.88
C VAL A 64 -8.32 18.28 -9.79
N GLY A 65 -7.02 18.48 -9.48
CA GLY A 65 -6.57 19.43 -8.47
C GLY A 65 -6.94 19.03 -7.03
N THR A 66 -7.23 17.74 -6.81
CA THR A 66 -7.60 17.21 -5.47
C THR A 66 -6.40 16.79 -4.64
N ARG A 67 -5.22 16.73 -5.28
CA ARG A 67 -3.97 16.38 -4.64
C ARG A 67 -2.89 17.34 -5.12
N ASP A 68 -2.21 17.96 -4.18
CA ASP A 68 -0.99 18.71 -4.45
C ASP A 68 0.19 17.74 -4.39
N MET A 69 1.02 17.73 -5.44
CA MET A 69 2.26 16.96 -5.42
C MET A 69 3.22 17.72 -4.52
N GLY A 70 3.41 17.24 -3.29
CA GLY A 70 4.40 17.82 -2.36
C GLY A 70 5.78 17.95 -3.00
N THR A 71 6.64 18.78 -2.42
CA THR A 71 7.98 19.14 -2.91
C THR A 71 8.67 17.99 -3.65
N ASN A 72 8.55 18.02 -4.98
CA ASN A 72 9.01 17.00 -5.92
C ASN A 72 10.52 17.16 -6.13
N TYR A 73 11.29 17.06 -5.05
CA TYR A 73 12.74 17.21 -5.04
C TYR A 73 13.43 15.88 -4.76
N LEU A 74 14.41 15.55 -5.59
CA LEU A 74 15.29 14.40 -5.44
C LEU A 74 16.71 14.93 -5.22
N PHE A 75 17.27 14.67 -4.03
CA PHE A 75 18.56 15.21 -3.58
C PHE A 75 18.69 16.74 -3.76
N GLY A 76 17.60 17.47 -3.52
CA GLY A 76 17.55 18.93 -3.67
C GLY A 76 17.34 19.43 -5.10
N ILE A 77 17.14 18.54 -6.08
CA ILE A 77 16.83 18.89 -7.47
C ILE A 77 15.34 18.65 -7.73
N GLU A 78 14.64 19.66 -8.23
CA GLU A 78 13.23 19.50 -8.62
C GLU A 78 13.12 18.53 -9.81
N ILE A 79 12.26 17.52 -9.67
CA ILE A 79 11.99 16.52 -10.69
C ILE A 79 10.63 16.76 -11.34
N PRO A 80 10.48 16.55 -12.66
CA PRO A 80 9.23 16.78 -13.36
C PRO A 80 8.14 15.77 -12.95
N LEU A 81 6.88 16.12 -13.17
CA LEU A 81 5.72 15.26 -12.87
C LEU A 81 5.80 13.86 -13.51
N LEU A 82 6.41 13.77 -14.69
CA LEU A 82 6.63 12.50 -15.40
C LEU A 82 7.50 11.51 -14.59
N VAL A 83 8.35 12.00 -13.68
CA VAL A 83 9.19 11.19 -12.82
C VAL A 83 8.59 11.06 -11.41
N SER A 84 7.99 12.13 -10.89
CA SER A 84 7.42 12.11 -9.54
C SER A 84 6.19 11.21 -9.45
N ILE A 85 5.28 11.22 -10.44
CA ILE A 85 4.08 10.38 -10.44
C ILE A 85 4.44 8.87 -10.39
N PRO A 86 5.35 8.33 -11.22
CA PRO A 86 5.79 6.94 -11.10
C PRO A 86 6.46 6.60 -9.78
N LEU A 87 7.32 7.46 -9.23
CA LEU A 87 7.96 7.22 -7.93
C LEU A 87 6.92 7.14 -6.81
N GLN A 88 5.95 8.04 -6.82
CA GLN A 88 4.81 8.04 -5.92
C GLN A 88 4.00 6.74 -6.02
N ALA A 89 3.72 6.30 -7.25
CA ALA A 89 3.00 5.07 -7.52
C ALA A 89 3.71 3.83 -7.01
N VAL A 90 5.04 3.78 -7.16
CA VAL A 90 5.80 2.67 -6.62
C VAL A 90 5.76 2.67 -5.09
N SER A 91 6.00 3.82 -4.45
CA SER A 91 6.09 3.88 -2.99
C SER A 91 4.75 3.65 -2.27
N GLU A 92 3.65 4.20 -2.79
CA GLU A 92 2.33 4.13 -2.12
C GLU A 92 1.53 2.86 -2.46
N ALA A 93 1.83 2.21 -3.59
CA ALA A 93 1.03 1.07 -4.07
C ALA A 93 1.87 -0.18 -4.34
N SER A 94 2.77 -0.13 -5.32
CA SER A 94 3.50 -1.33 -5.78
C SER A 94 4.38 -1.93 -4.69
N PHE A 95 5.04 -1.10 -3.89
CA PHE A 95 5.85 -1.54 -2.76
C PHE A 95 5.02 -2.32 -1.75
N VAL A 96 3.86 -1.79 -1.34
CA VAL A 96 2.96 -2.43 -0.37
C VAL A 96 2.52 -3.80 -0.89
N ALA A 97 2.14 -3.90 -2.16
CA ALA A 97 1.73 -5.16 -2.75
C ALA A 97 2.88 -6.18 -2.89
N VAL A 98 4.05 -5.76 -3.35
CA VAL A 98 5.24 -6.62 -3.51
C VAL A 98 5.76 -7.10 -2.15
N LEU A 99 5.88 -6.21 -1.17
CA LEU A 99 6.28 -6.58 0.19
C LEU A 99 5.22 -7.45 0.85
N GLY A 100 3.94 -7.14 0.64
CA GLY A 100 2.81 -7.93 1.14
C GLY A 100 2.82 -9.37 0.62
N ILE A 101 2.96 -9.58 -0.69
CA ILE A 101 3.08 -10.94 -1.25
C ILE A 101 4.40 -11.61 -0.80
N PHE A 102 5.50 -10.85 -0.67
CA PHE A 102 6.75 -11.37 -0.13
C PHE A 102 6.54 -11.97 1.26
N ILE A 103 6.10 -11.17 2.23
CA ILE A 103 5.87 -11.60 3.61
C ILE A 103 4.81 -12.72 3.63
N GLY A 104 3.69 -12.50 2.96
CA GLY A 104 2.57 -13.43 2.94
C GLY A 104 2.93 -14.82 2.44
N GLU A 105 3.61 -14.93 1.29
CA GLU A 105 3.98 -16.24 0.75
C GLU A 105 5.03 -16.94 1.62
N ARG A 106 6.01 -16.21 2.15
CA ARG A 106 7.04 -16.79 3.02
C ARG A 106 6.50 -17.20 4.39
N LEU A 107 5.39 -16.62 4.86
CA LEU A 107 4.74 -17.04 6.10
C LEU A 107 3.67 -18.12 5.88
N LEU A 108 2.95 -18.12 4.76
CA LEU A 108 1.76 -18.95 4.64
C LEU A 108 1.91 -20.10 3.63
N LEU A 109 2.77 -19.96 2.62
CA LEU A 109 2.92 -20.91 1.51
C LEU A 109 4.28 -21.63 1.52
N ARG A 110 4.85 -21.81 2.72
CA ARG A 110 6.16 -22.43 2.96
C ARG A 110 6.22 -23.86 2.41
N LYS A 111 7.26 -24.18 1.62
CA LYS A 111 7.63 -25.56 1.32
C LYS A 111 8.33 -26.17 2.54
N LYS A 112 8.12 -27.47 2.80
CA LYS A 112 8.68 -28.17 3.98
C LYS A 112 10.21 -28.02 4.08
N GLU A 113 10.90 -28.15 2.95
CA GLU A 113 12.38 -28.07 2.86
C GLU A 113 12.93 -26.64 3.02
N SER A 114 12.19 -25.62 2.59
CA SER A 114 12.63 -24.21 2.67
C SER A 114 12.05 -23.47 3.88
N ARG A 115 11.38 -24.18 4.80
CA ARG A 115 10.55 -23.58 5.85
C ARG A 115 11.34 -22.61 6.74
N ASN A 116 12.52 -23.03 7.21
CA ASN A 116 13.32 -22.21 8.12
C ASN A 116 13.86 -20.96 7.41
N ARG A 117 14.38 -21.12 6.19
CA ARG A 117 14.89 -20.01 5.37
C ARG A 117 13.79 -19.00 5.02
N ASP A 118 12.64 -19.47 4.50
CA ASP A 118 11.53 -18.59 4.13
C ASP A 118 11.02 -17.83 5.36
N THR A 119 10.98 -18.47 6.53
CA THR A 119 10.57 -17.80 7.78
C THR A 119 11.56 -16.71 8.20
N ILE A 120 12.87 -16.97 8.12
CA ILE A 120 13.90 -15.99 8.43
C ILE A 120 13.82 -14.81 7.45
N GLU A 121 13.64 -15.07 6.16
CA GLU A 121 13.45 -14.02 5.14
C GLU A 121 12.23 -13.14 5.45
N ALA A 122 11.10 -13.74 5.82
CA ALA A 122 9.91 -12.98 6.22
C ALA A 122 10.16 -12.15 7.48
N LEU A 123 10.83 -12.71 8.50
CA LEU A 123 11.15 -11.98 9.72
C LEU A 123 12.08 -10.81 9.47
N ILE A 124 13.11 -10.99 8.62
CA ILE A 124 14.00 -9.90 8.22
C ILE A 124 13.21 -8.80 7.51
N ALA A 125 12.31 -9.15 6.58
CA ALA A 125 11.48 -8.17 5.89
C ALA A 125 10.52 -7.43 6.85
N VAL A 126 9.90 -8.14 7.78
CA VAL A 126 9.01 -7.57 8.81
C VAL A 126 9.80 -6.63 9.74
N ILE A 127 10.92 -7.08 10.27
CA ILE A 127 11.77 -6.28 11.17
C ILE A 127 12.34 -5.07 10.43
N GLY A 128 12.79 -5.25 9.19
CA GLY A 128 13.28 -4.16 8.36
C GLY A 128 12.21 -3.11 8.09
N PHE A 129 10.98 -3.54 7.78
CA PHE A 129 9.86 -2.63 7.57
C PHE A 129 9.46 -1.89 8.85
N ILE A 130 9.30 -2.59 9.98
CA ILE A 130 9.01 -1.95 11.27
C ILE A 130 10.12 -0.97 11.66
N SER A 131 11.39 -1.37 11.49
CA SER A 131 12.53 -0.50 11.78
C SER A 131 12.52 0.77 10.93
N LEU A 132 12.20 0.66 9.64
CA LEU A 132 12.05 1.81 8.75
C LEU A 132 10.97 2.77 9.26
N GLU A 133 9.79 2.25 9.59
CA GLU A 133 8.68 3.05 10.14
C GLU A 133 9.08 3.75 11.45
N LEU A 134 9.72 3.03 12.37
CA LEU A 134 10.19 3.60 13.63
C LEU A 134 11.24 4.70 13.39
N ILE A 135 12.18 4.49 12.46
CA ILE A 135 13.17 5.51 12.09
C ILE A 135 12.46 6.76 11.54
N THR A 136 11.49 6.60 10.63
CA THR A 136 10.74 7.72 10.08
C THR A 136 9.99 8.47 11.18
N ILE A 137 9.29 7.77 12.07
CA ILE A 137 8.53 8.38 13.16
C ILE A 137 9.44 9.08 14.16
N PHE A 138 10.48 8.42 14.67
CA PHE A 138 11.25 8.91 15.81
C PHE A 138 12.42 9.81 15.42
N LEU A 139 13.03 9.61 14.26
CA LEU A 139 14.23 10.33 13.85
C LEU A 139 13.96 11.41 12.81
N ILE A 140 12.89 11.28 12.01
CA ILE A 140 12.60 12.21 10.91
C ILE A 140 11.40 13.11 11.25
N ASP A 141 10.24 12.52 11.56
CA ASP A 141 9.00 13.28 11.74
C ASP A 141 8.79 13.82 13.16
N GLY A 142 9.18 13.04 14.16
CA GLY A 142 8.82 13.26 15.55
C GLY A 142 7.35 12.94 15.85
N ILE A 143 7.01 12.90 17.14
CA ILE A 143 5.63 12.77 17.62
C ILE A 143 5.00 14.16 17.72
N LYS A 144 3.87 14.35 17.04
CA LYS A 144 3.15 15.62 16.97
C LYS A 144 1.79 15.52 17.65
N ILE A 145 1.30 16.65 18.14
CA ILE A 145 -0.09 16.78 18.59
C ILE A 145 -0.96 17.08 17.36
N PRO A 146 -2.04 16.31 17.08
CA PRO A 146 -2.92 16.57 15.95
C PRO A 146 -3.48 18.00 15.92
N ASN A 147 -3.27 18.72 14.81
CA ASN A 147 -3.77 20.08 14.60
C ASN A 147 -5.24 20.06 14.13
N VAL A 148 -6.13 19.62 15.01
CA VAL A 148 -7.55 19.40 14.68
C VAL A 148 -8.21 20.70 14.22
N GLY A 149 -8.77 20.66 13.01
CA GLY A 149 -9.46 21.80 12.39
C GLY A 149 -8.56 22.97 11.96
N GLY A 150 -7.25 22.84 12.14
CA GLY A 150 -6.28 23.80 11.60
C GLY A 150 -5.87 23.48 10.16
N GLU A 151 -4.83 24.18 9.72
CA GLU A 151 -4.14 23.88 8.46
C GLU A 151 -3.36 22.56 8.61
N VAL A 152 -3.55 21.68 7.63
CA VAL A 152 -2.97 20.34 7.60
C VAL A 152 -2.49 20.04 6.18
N PRO A 153 -1.46 19.18 6.02
CA PRO A 153 -0.89 18.91 4.70
C PRO A 153 -1.87 18.24 3.73
N SER A 154 -2.76 17.37 4.25
CA SER A 154 -3.76 16.69 3.44
C SER A 154 -5.00 16.40 4.26
N ARG A 155 -6.16 16.85 3.75
CA ARG A 155 -7.49 16.57 4.30
C ARG A 155 -8.34 15.97 3.20
N ARG A 156 -8.62 14.67 3.29
CA ARG A 156 -9.34 13.91 2.24
C ARG A 156 -10.65 13.35 2.76
N ASN A 157 -11.76 13.67 2.09
CA ASN A 157 -13.04 13.01 2.36
C ASN A 157 -12.95 11.53 1.97
N MET A 158 -13.20 10.64 2.91
CA MET A 158 -13.04 9.19 2.72
C MET A 158 -14.15 8.57 1.86
N PHE A 159 -15.35 9.17 1.88
CA PHE A 159 -16.56 8.56 1.35
C PHE A 159 -17.13 9.34 0.17
N THR A 160 -16.27 9.83 -0.71
CA THR A 160 -16.74 10.44 -1.98
C THR A 160 -17.28 9.37 -2.91
N ILE A 161 -18.31 9.71 -3.70
CA ILE A 161 -18.93 8.78 -4.67
C ILE A 161 -17.88 8.21 -5.64
N PRO A 162 -16.95 8.99 -6.22
CA PRO A 162 -15.90 8.45 -7.09
C PRO A 162 -15.02 7.42 -6.38
N SER A 163 -14.54 7.73 -5.16
CA SER A 163 -13.69 6.81 -4.39
C SER A 163 -14.42 5.52 -4.04
N ILE A 164 -15.66 5.59 -3.57
CA ILE A 164 -16.46 4.39 -3.23
C ILE A 164 -16.71 3.55 -4.47
N THR A 165 -17.08 4.18 -5.59
CA THR A 165 -17.35 3.47 -6.85
C THR A 165 -16.11 2.75 -7.34
N PHE A 166 -14.96 3.43 -7.30
CA PHE A 166 -13.68 2.85 -7.67
C PHE A 166 -13.31 1.66 -6.78
N LEU A 167 -13.39 1.81 -5.46
CA LEU A 167 -13.11 0.73 -4.51
C LEU A 167 -14.05 -0.46 -4.69
N ALA A 168 -15.34 -0.21 -4.95
CA ALA A 168 -16.30 -1.26 -5.23
C ALA A 168 -15.93 -2.07 -6.48
N ILE A 169 -15.44 -1.41 -7.54
CA ILE A 169 -14.95 -2.09 -8.75
C ILE A 169 -13.71 -2.93 -8.43
N MET A 170 -12.76 -2.41 -7.65
CA MET A 170 -11.54 -3.14 -7.28
C MET A 170 -11.87 -4.40 -6.45
N VAL A 171 -12.73 -4.24 -5.43
CA VAL A 171 -13.20 -5.36 -4.61
C VAL A 171 -13.97 -6.38 -5.46
N LEU A 172 -14.76 -5.95 -6.44
CA LEU A 172 -15.46 -6.85 -7.35
C LEU A 172 -14.48 -7.70 -8.19
N ILE A 173 -13.38 -7.11 -8.66
CA ILE A 173 -12.31 -7.85 -9.37
C ILE A 173 -11.77 -8.96 -8.45
N ASP A 174 -11.53 -8.67 -7.17
CA ASP A 174 -11.03 -9.64 -6.20
C ASP A 174 -12.00 -10.78 -5.95
N VAL A 175 -13.28 -10.46 -5.74
CA VAL A 175 -14.32 -11.45 -5.53
C VAL A 175 -14.43 -12.37 -6.75
N VAL A 176 -14.49 -11.81 -7.96
CA VAL A 176 -14.55 -12.58 -9.20
C VAL A 176 -13.30 -13.46 -9.35
N TRP A 177 -12.12 -12.94 -9.02
CA TRP A 177 -10.87 -13.69 -9.08
C TRP A 177 -10.85 -14.84 -8.06
N LEU A 178 -11.23 -14.61 -6.81
CA LEU A 178 -11.30 -15.65 -5.80
C LEU A 178 -12.30 -16.74 -6.15
N ILE A 179 -13.43 -16.41 -6.78
CA ILE A 179 -14.43 -17.40 -7.21
C ILE A 179 -13.94 -18.22 -8.41
N LYS A 180 -13.36 -17.55 -9.42
CA LYS A 180 -12.99 -18.21 -10.69
C LYS A 180 -11.66 -18.96 -10.66
N THR A 181 -10.80 -18.68 -9.68
CA THR A 181 -9.46 -19.27 -9.66
C THR A 181 -9.32 -20.54 -8.83
N ASN A 182 -8.30 -21.32 -9.16
CA ASN A 182 -8.00 -22.58 -8.50
C ASN A 182 -7.53 -22.36 -7.03
N LYS A 183 -7.44 -23.47 -6.28
CA LYS A 183 -7.03 -23.46 -4.86
C LYS A 183 -5.63 -22.86 -4.64
N GLU A 184 -4.72 -22.99 -5.60
CA GLU A 184 -3.35 -22.45 -5.49
C GLU A 184 -3.34 -20.93 -5.59
N PHE A 185 -4.03 -20.36 -6.59
CA PHE A 185 -4.17 -18.91 -6.72
C PHE A 185 -4.92 -18.30 -5.55
N ARG A 186 -6.01 -18.92 -5.07
CA ARG A 186 -6.71 -18.47 -3.85
C ARG A 186 -5.79 -18.41 -2.64
N LYS A 187 -4.95 -19.43 -2.43
CA LYS A 187 -3.93 -19.43 -1.36
C LYS A 187 -2.97 -18.26 -1.46
N ARG A 188 -2.54 -17.90 -2.68
CA ARG A 188 -1.72 -16.71 -2.94
C ARG A 188 -2.48 -15.41 -2.70
N GLY A 189 -3.77 -15.39 -3.00
CA GLY A 189 -4.69 -14.30 -2.67
C GLY A 189 -4.76 -14.04 -1.18
N TYR A 190 -4.99 -15.07 -0.38
CA TYR A 190 -4.96 -14.93 1.08
C TYR A 190 -3.59 -14.50 1.58
N ALA A 191 -2.52 -14.97 0.95
CA ALA A 191 -1.16 -14.57 1.32
C ALA A 191 -0.92 -13.07 1.10
N ILE A 192 -1.25 -12.53 -0.08
CA ILE A 192 -1.09 -11.09 -0.33
C ILE A 192 -2.01 -10.26 0.57
N ILE A 193 -3.25 -10.70 0.80
CA ILE A 193 -4.20 -10.01 1.70
C ILE A 193 -3.60 -9.91 3.11
N ILE A 194 -3.14 -11.03 3.68
CA ILE A 194 -2.60 -11.03 5.05
C ILE A 194 -1.31 -10.19 5.15
N GLY A 195 -0.42 -10.31 4.16
CA GLY A 195 0.82 -9.53 4.15
C GLY A 195 0.59 -8.03 3.99
N MET A 196 -0.32 -7.62 3.10
CA MET A 196 -0.67 -6.21 2.93
C MET A 196 -1.43 -5.67 4.13
N LEU A 197 -2.33 -6.46 4.74
CA LEU A 197 -3.05 -6.04 5.94
C LEU A 197 -2.08 -5.78 7.09
N PHE A 198 -1.07 -6.64 7.26
CA PHE A 198 -0.01 -6.41 8.24
C PHE A 198 0.72 -5.08 8.00
N ILE A 199 1.12 -4.81 6.75
CA ILE A 199 1.79 -3.55 6.37
C ILE A 199 0.85 -2.36 6.63
N ALA A 200 -0.40 -2.44 6.18
CA ALA A 200 -1.38 -1.37 6.26
C ALA A 200 -1.72 -1.01 7.72
N ILE A 201 -1.88 -2.00 8.59
CA ILE A 201 -2.09 -1.80 10.02
C ILE A 201 -0.86 -1.14 10.65
N THR A 202 0.34 -1.64 10.35
CA THR A 202 1.59 -1.09 10.91
C THR A 202 1.77 0.38 10.51
N PHE A 203 1.57 0.70 9.23
CA PHE A 203 1.67 2.07 8.72
C PHE A 203 0.58 2.99 9.30
N THR A 204 -0.67 2.52 9.36
CA THR A 204 -1.79 3.31 9.88
C THR A 204 -1.63 3.57 11.38
N LEU A 205 -1.20 2.58 12.14
CA LEU A 205 -0.94 2.70 13.57
C LEU A 205 0.27 3.62 13.83
N GLY A 206 1.35 3.48 13.06
CA GLY A 206 2.52 4.36 13.15
C GLY A 206 2.16 5.83 12.88
N GLY A 207 1.39 6.09 11.81
CA GLY A 207 0.86 7.41 11.50
C GLY A 207 -0.04 7.96 12.60
N PHE A 208 -0.91 7.11 13.17
CA PHE A 208 -1.79 7.50 14.26
C PHE A 208 -1.04 7.85 15.55
N LEU A 209 -0.12 6.99 15.98
CA LEU A 209 0.67 7.18 17.20
C LEU A 209 1.64 8.37 17.11
N SER A 210 2.14 8.68 15.91
CA SER A 210 2.98 9.86 15.68
C SER A 210 2.20 11.17 15.55
N GLY A 211 0.85 11.12 15.54
CA GLY A 211 0.01 12.29 15.32
C GLY A 211 0.03 12.80 13.87
N ASN A 212 0.56 12.01 12.94
CA ASN A 212 0.58 12.31 11.50
C ASN A 212 -0.69 11.82 10.79
N ARG A 213 -1.52 10.98 11.41
CA ARG A 213 -2.77 10.47 10.83
C ARG A 213 -3.89 10.46 11.87
N TRP A 214 -5.00 11.12 11.58
CA TRP A 214 -6.19 11.11 12.44
C TRP A 214 -7.46 11.34 11.62
N ILE A 215 -8.62 11.20 12.26
CA ILE A 215 -9.91 11.37 11.61
C ILE A 215 -10.60 12.62 12.14
N GLU A 216 -11.10 13.43 11.22
CA GLU A 216 -11.95 14.59 11.50
C GLU A 216 -13.37 14.33 11.00
N VAL A 217 -14.36 14.81 11.75
CA VAL A 217 -15.76 14.85 11.34
C VAL A 217 -16.23 16.30 11.30
N GLY A 218 -17.06 16.64 10.32
CA GLY A 218 -17.65 17.97 10.27
C GLY A 218 -17.92 18.48 8.86
N THR A 219 -17.86 19.80 8.75
CA THR A 219 -18.07 20.54 7.50
C THR A 219 -16.83 21.40 7.22
N PRO A 220 -16.66 21.94 5.99
CA PRO A 220 -15.52 22.79 5.67
C PRO A 220 -15.27 23.99 6.59
N LEU A 221 -16.30 24.42 7.32
CA LEU A 221 -16.26 25.55 8.24
C LEU A 221 -15.96 25.14 9.70
N LEU A 222 -16.17 23.87 10.05
CA LEU A 222 -16.01 23.36 11.40
C LEU A 222 -15.62 21.89 11.34
N TYR A 223 -14.37 21.62 11.72
CA TYR A 223 -13.83 20.28 11.85
C TYR A 223 -13.57 19.98 13.31
N GLU A 224 -14.00 18.81 13.75
CA GLU A 224 -13.74 18.30 15.08
C GLU A 224 -13.09 16.93 14.97
N ARG A 225 -12.37 16.53 16.01
CA ARG A 225 -11.80 15.19 16.06
C ARG A 225 -12.92 14.17 16.14
N ALA A 226 -12.81 13.11 15.35
CA ALA A 226 -13.80 12.05 15.36
C ALA A 226 -13.88 11.37 16.74
N PRO A 227 -15.09 11.00 17.21
CA PRO A 227 -15.24 10.12 18.36
C PRO A 227 -14.43 8.82 18.19
N PRO A 228 -13.92 8.20 19.27
CA PRO A 228 -13.01 7.06 19.19
C PRO A 228 -13.50 5.90 18.32
N LEU A 229 -14.80 5.58 18.36
CA LEU A 229 -15.38 4.53 17.54
C LEU A 229 -15.35 4.86 16.04
N ILE A 230 -15.67 6.11 15.69
CA ILE A 230 -15.66 6.57 14.29
C ILE A 230 -14.21 6.61 13.77
N GLU A 231 -13.28 7.11 14.59
CA GLU A 231 -11.86 7.11 14.27
C GLU A 231 -11.34 5.69 14.02
N PHE A 232 -11.64 4.75 14.91
CA PHE A 232 -11.25 3.34 14.76
C PHE A 232 -11.83 2.70 13.49
N VAL A 233 -13.13 2.89 13.22
CA VAL A 233 -13.80 2.31 12.05
C VAL A 233 -13.23 2.90 10.76
N ALA A 234 -13.02 4.22 10.70
CA ALA A 234 -12.46 4.89 9.53
C ALA A 234 -11.01 4.46 9.25
N LEU A 235 -10.16 4.39 10.28
CA LEU A 235 -8.78 3.89 10.13
C LEU A 235 -8.74 2.40 9.74
N SER A 236 -9.66 1.59 10.27
CA SER A 236 -9.79 0.18 9.89
C SER A 236 -10.26 0.04 8.44
N TYR A 237 -11.19 0.88 8.00
CA TYR A 237 -11.64 0.93 6.60
C TYR A 237 -10.49 1.30 5.66
N ASP A 238 -9.64 2.26 6.02
CA ASP A 238 -8.43 2.60 5.25
C ASP A 238 -7.51 1.39 5.08
N ALA A 239 -7.15 0.74 6.19
CA ALA A 239 -6.22 -0.38 6.17
C ALA A 239 -6.78 -1.60 5.41
N VAL A 240 -8.05 -1.95 5.65
CA VAL A 240 -8.68 -3.15 5.08
C VAL A 240 -9.16 -2.91 3.66
N VAL A 241 -9.90 -1.84 3.40
CA VAL A 241 -10.57 -1.64 2.11
C VAL A 241 -9.68 -0.84 1.16
N GLU A 242 -9.22 0.34 1.58
CA GLU A 242 -8.48 1.24 0.67
C GLU A 242 -7.07 0.77 0.33
N ILE A 243 -6.40 0.09 1.27
CA ILE A 243 -5.04 -0.40 1.07
C ILE A 243 -5.05 -1.88 0.73
N THR A 244 -5.60 -2.73 1.61
CA THR A 244 -5.48 -4.18 1.42
C THR A 244 -6.30 -4.67 0.24
N LEU A 245 -7.62 -4.51 0.26
CA LEU A 245 -8.47 -5.05 -0.81
C LEU A 245 -8.23 -4.32 -2.14
N ALA A 246 -8.14 -2.99 -2.14
CA ALA A 246 -7.92 -2.24 -3.37
C ALA A 246 -6.66 -2.64 -4.15
N TYR A 247 -5.67 -3.26 -3.51
CA TYR A 247 -4.39 -3.66 -4.12
C TYR A 247 -4.30 -5.14 -4.49
N VAL A 248 -5.23 -5.99 -4.04
CA VAL A 248 -5.31 -7.40 -4.49
C VAL A 248 -5.47 -7.53 -6.02
N PRO A 249 -6.12 -6.60 -6.75
CA PRO A 249 -6.17 -6.63 -8.20
C PRO A 249 -4.80 -6.63 -8.87
N TYR A 250 -3.75 -6.14 -8.20
CA TYR A 250 -2.39 -6.16 -8.74
C TYR A 250 -1.84 -7.58 -8.89
N LEU A 251 -2.35 -8.54 -8.15
CA LEU A 251 -2.13 -9.98 -8.37
C LEU A 251 -3.19 -10.58 -9.29
N ALA A 252 -4.46 -10.22 -9.11
CA ALA A 252 -5.57 -10.82 -9.85
C ALA A 252 -5.48 -10.57 -11.36
N ILE A 253 -5.17 -9.34 -11.78
CA ILE A 253 -5.09 -8.94 -13.19
C ILE A 253 -4.00 -9.75 -13.93
N PRO A 254 -2.73 -9.82 -13.47
CA PRO A 254 -1.74 -10.67 -14.13
C PRO A 254 -2.12 -12.16 -14.19
N CYS A 255 -2.88 -12.66 -13.21
CA CYS A 255 -3.42 -14.02 -13.24
C CYS A 255 -4.46 -14.17 -14.35
N PHE A 256 -5.39 -13.21 -14.51
CA PHE A 256 -6.37 -13.23 -15.59
C PHE A 256 -5.75 -13.10 -16.97
N LEU A 257 -4.68 -12.31 -17.10
CA LEU A 257 -3.91 -12.15 -18.34
C LEU A 257 -3.02 -13.37 -18.66
N GLY A 258 -2.97 -14.37 -17.77
CA GLY A 258 -2.17 -15.58 -17.96
C GLY A 258 -0.65 -15.36 -17.84
N TRP A 259 -0.22 -14.19 -17.34
CA TRP A 259 1.19 -13.87 -17.12
C TRP A 259 1.75 -14.62 -15.92
N ILE A 260 0.93 -14.77 -14.87
CA ILE A 260 1.22 -15.64 -13.73
C ILE A 260 0.52 -16.99 -13.97
N LYS A 261 1.32 -18.02 -14.25
CA LYS A 261 0.83 -19.37 -14.53
C LYS A 261 0.81 -20.24 -13.28
N LYS A 262 -0.06 -21.25 -13.28
CA LYS A 262 -0.08 -22.31 -12.27
C LYS A 262 1.29 -23.00 -12.24
N ARG A 263 1.82 -23.30 -11.05
CA ARG A 263 3.04 -24.10 -10.97
C ARG A 263 2.69 -25.56 -11.25
N ASP A 264 3.35 -26.15 -12.25
CA ASP A 264 3.30 -27.60 -12.44
C ASP A 264 4.07 -28.24 -11.28
N ILE A 265 3.34 -28.80 -10.31
CA ILE A 265 3.92 -29.45 -9.12
C ILE A 265 4.68 -30.75 -9.50
N ASN A 266 4.59 -31.22 -10.75
CA ASN A 266 5.07 -32.54 -11.18
C ASN A 266 6.23 -32.53 -12.20
N LYS A 267 7.02 -31.44 -12.30
CA LYS A 267 8.17 -31.43 -13.24
C LYS A 267 9.56 -31.52 -12.61
N ASP A 268 9.65 -31.60 -11.28
CA ASP A 268 10.94 -31.73 -10.56
C ASP A 268 10.96 -32.97 -9.63
N THR A 269 10.31 -34.07 -10.05
CA THR A 269 10.53 -35.41 -9.47
C THR A 269 11.12 -36.33 -10.52
#